data_AF-A0A367LX70-F1
#
_entry.id   AF-A0A367LX70-F1
#
_cell.length_a   1.000
_cell.length_b   1.000
_cell.length_c   1.000
_cell.angle_alpha   90.00
_cell.angle_beta   90.00
_cell.angle_gamma   90.00
#
_symmetry.space_group_name_H-M   'P 1'
#
loop_
_entity.id
_entity.type
_entity.pdbx_description
1 polymer ?
#
loop_
_entity_poly.entity_id
_entity_poly.type
_entity_poly.pdbx_seq_one_letter_code
_entity_poly.pdbx_strand_id
1 'polypeptide(L)'
;DRVVGYQLRQKDPKRQSVIAFKSLYYRVIAAGDSYNDTTMLSEAHAGILFHAPENVIREFPQFPAVHTYEDLKREFLKASSRSLSL
;
A
#
# COMPACT_ATOMS: atom_id res chain seq x y z
N ASP A 1 16.33 15.81 18.94
CA ASP A 1 15.18 16.74 18.88
C ASP A 1 13.88 16.06 19.27
N ARG A 2 12.98 16.76 19.96
CA ARG A 2 11.65 16.26 20.34
C ARG A 2 10.58 17.07 19.61
N VAL A 3 9.76 16.41 18.80
CA VAL A 3 8.58 17.04 18.20
C VAL A 3 7.59 17.38 19.31
N VAL A 4 7.19 18.65 19.41
CA VAL A 4 6.17 19.14 20.35
C VAL A 4 5.02 19.78 19.57
N GLY A 5 3.79 19.72 20.11
CA GLY A 5 2.62 20.34 19.47
C GLY A 5 2.09 19.60 18.22
N TYR A 6 2.46 18.34 18.04
CA TYR A 6 1.94 17.53 16.93
C TYR A 6 0.43 17.31 17.06
N GLN A 7 -0.32 17.83 16.10
CA GLN A 7 -1.76 17.60 15.97
C GLN A 7 -2.05 16.91 14.64
N LEU A 8 -2.58 15.69 14.72
CA LEU A 8 -3.03 14.94 13.56
C LEU A 8 -4.30 15.58 13.00
N ARG A 9 -4.25 16.07 11.76
CA ARG A 9 -5.44 16.53 11.03
C ARG A 9 -6.45 15.40 10.82
N GLN A 10 -5.96 14.23 10.44
CA GLN A 10 -6.78 13.06 10.13
C GLN A 10 -6.03 11.81 10.55
N LYS A 11 -6.72 10.90 11.24
CA LYS A 11 -6.19 9.59 11.60
C LYS A 11 -6.10 8.70 10.35
N ASP A 12 -4.97 8.01 10.19
CA ASP A 12 -4.69 7.08 9.09
C ASP A 12 -4.99 7.66 7.69
N PRO A 13 -4.41 8.81 7.31
CA PRO A 13 -4.81 9.54 6.11
C PRO A 13 -4.64 8.71 4.83
N LYS A 14 -3.60 7.87 4.73
CA LYS A 14 -3.39 6.96 3.58
C LYS A 14 -4.53 5.95 3.44
N ARG A 15 -4.98 5.35 4.56
CA ARG A 15 -6.14 4.45 4.59
C ARG A 15 -7.43 5.20 4.20
N GLN A 16 -7.61 6.41 4.71
CA GLN A 16 -8.79 7.23 4.39
C GLN A 16 -8.88 7.55 2.89
N SER A 17 -7.76 7.78 2.22
CA SER A 17 -7.75 7.92 0.76
C SER A 17 -8.24 6.66 0.03
N VAL A 18 -7.82 5.46 0.47
CA VAL A 18 -8.30 4.20 -0.12
C VAL A 18 -9.79 4.00 0.12
N ILE A 19 -10.28 4.29 1.33
CA ILE A 19 -11.72 4.25 1.66
C ILE A 19 -12.49 5.20 0.75
N ALA A 20 -12.00 6.43 0.56
CA ALA A 20 -12.63 7.40 -0.33
C ALA A 20 -12.68 6.89 -1.78
N PHE A 21 -11.58 6.37 -2.32
CA PHE A 21 -11.58 5.79 -3.67
C PHE A 21 -12.56 4.61 -3.81
N LYS A 22 -12.61 3.71 -2.81
CA LYS A 22 -13.59 2.63 -2.77
C LYS A 22 -15.03 3.13 -2.73
N SER A 23 -15.29 4.20 -1.98
CA SER A 23 -16.63 4.81 -1.91
C SER A 23 -17.11 5.37 -3.25
N LEU A 24 -16.18 5.71 -4.15
CA LEU A 24 -16.42 6.07 -5.54
C LEU A 24 -16.43 4.86 -6.49
N TYR A 25 -16.50 3.64 -5.93
CA TYR A 25 -16.51 2.37 -6.65
C TYR A 25 -15.23 2.06 -7.45
N TYR A 26 -14.11 2.71 -7.11
CA TYR A 26 -12.82 2.34 -7.69
C TYR A 26 -12.28 1.05 -7.07
N ARG A 27 -11.70 0.22 -7.92
CA ARG A 27 -10.79 -0.84 -7.49
C ARG A 27 -9.41 -0.24 -7.24
N VAL A 28 -8.83 -0.53 -6.07
CA VAL A 28 -7.58 0.08 -5.60
C VAL A 28 -6.51 -0.97 -5.42
N ILE A 29 -5.37 -0.78 -6.09
CA ILE A 29 -4.11 -1.48 -5.83
C ILE A 29 -3.19 -0.45 -5.17
N ALA A 30 -2.60 -0.78 -4.03
CA ALA A 30 -1.72 0.12 -3.28
C ALA A 30 -0.32 -0.50 -3.14
N ALA A 31 0.69 0.35 -3.16
CA ALA A 31 2.06 -0.01 -2.87
C ALA A 31 2.61 0.92 -1.79
N GLY A 32 3.45 0.39 -0.91
CA GLY A 32 4.08 1.11 0.20
C GLY A 32 5.26 0.34 0.75
N ASP A 33 6.02 0.95 1.65
CA ASP A 33 7.31 0.42 2.10
C ASP A 33 7.43 0.34 3.62
N SER A 34 6.53 0.98 4.36
CA SER A 34 6.70 1.21 5.79
C SER A 34 5.50 0.81 6.65
N TYR A 35 5.68 0.79 7.98
CA TYR A 35 4.60 0.53 8.92
C TYR A 35 3.39 1.46 8.74
N ASN A 36 3.62 2.72 8.36
CA ASN A 36 2.53 3.69 8.18
C ASN A 36 1.68 3.43 6.92
N ASP A 37 2.14 2.54 6.03
CA ASP A 37 1.42 2.10 4.83
C ASP A 37 0.56 0.87 5.09
N THR A 38 0.89 0.06 6.09
CA THR A 38 0.27 -1.27 6.32
C THR A 38 -1.25 -1.23 6.42
N THR A 39 -1.80 -0.17 7.02
CA THR A 39 -3.25 0.03 7.14
C THR A 39 -3.90 0.38 5.79
N MET A 40 -3.20 1.15 4.94
CA MET A 40 -3.60 1.42 3.55
C MET A 40 -3.49 0.15 2.69
N LEU A 41 -2.40 -0.62 2.82
CA LEU A 41 -2.18 -1.85 2.08
C LEU A 41 -3.23 -2.90 2.41
N SER A 42 -3.59 -3.05 3.69
CA SER A 42 -4.66 -3.94 4.15
C SER A 42 -6.03 -3.47 3.67
N GLU A 43 -6.25 -2.17 3.58
CA GLU A 43 -7.51 -1.60 3.10
C GLU A 43 -7.61 -1.70 1.57
N ALA A 44 -6.53 -1.71 0.80
CA ALA A 44 -6.61 -1.84 -0.65
C ALA A 44 -7.19 -3.20 -1.09
N HIS A 45 -7.65 -3.30 -2.34
CA HIS A 45 -8.06 -4.60 -2.89
C HIS A 45 -6.84 -5.49 -3.20
N ALA A 46 -5.67 -4.90 -3.34
CA ALA A 46 -4.37 -5.57 -3.32
C ALA A 46 -3.33 -4.60 -2.76
N GLY A 47 -2.58 -5.05 -1.76
CA GLY A 47 -1.46 -4.31 -1.16
C GLY A 47 -0.14 -4.97 -1.53
N ILE A 48 0.87 -4.17 -1.89
CA ILE A 48 2.20 -4.64 -2.28
C ILE A 48 3.23 -3.89 -1.44
N LEU A 49 4.21 -4.61 -0.88
CA LEU A 49 5.38 -4.00 -0.27
C LEU A 49 6.43 -3.74 -1.36
N PHE A 50 6.84 -2.48 -1.53
CA PHE A 50 7.84 -2.08 -2.52
C PHE A 50 9.03 -1.43 -1.83
N HIS A 51 10.23 -2.01 -1.99
CA HIS A 51 11.43 -1.56 -1.27
C HIS A 51 11.27 -1.49 0.27
N ALA A 52 10.40 -2.35 0.83
CA ALA A 52 10.19 -2.38 2.27
C ALA A 52 11.42 -2.94 3.01
N PRO A 53 11.72 -2.43 4.23
CA PRO A 53 12.71 -3.02 5.11
C PRO A 53 12.35 -4.45 5.52
N GLU A 54 13.36 -5.30 5.74
CA GLU A 54 13.20 -6.72 6.06
C GLU A 54 12.30 -6.97 7.28
N ASN A 55 12.39 -6.13 8.32
CA ASN A 55 11.52 -6.25 9.49
C ASN A 55 10.04 -6.04 9.15
N VAL A 56 9.72 -5.10 8.27
CA VAL A 56 8.35 -4.86 7.81
C VAL A 56 7.87 -6.06 6.98
N ILE A 57 8.71 -6.58 6.08
CA ILE A 57 8.36 -7.75 5.26
C ILE A 57 8.05 -8.96 6.16
N ARG A 58 8.88 -9.24 7.16
CA ARG A 58 8.66 -10.35 8.10
C ARG A 58 7.40 -10.21 8.94
N GLU A 59 7.05 -8.99 9.33
CA GLU A 59 5.84 -8.72 10.14
C GLU A 59 4.56 -8.71 9.31
N PHE A 60 4.64 -8.41 8.02
CA PHE A 60 3.50 -8.35 7.11
C PHE A 60 3.67 -9.28 5.88
N PRO A 61 3.85 -10.60 6.09
CA PRO A 61 4.11 -11.55 5.01
C PRO A 61 2.93 -11.76 4.06
N GLN A 62 1.74 -11.26 4.40
CA GLN A 62 0.56 -11.29 3.54
C GLN A 62 0.69 -10.37 2.31
N PHE A 63 1.61 -9.41 2.32
CA PHE A 63 1.85 -8.54 1.18
C PHE A 63 3.03 -9.07 0.35
N PRO A 64 2.89 -9.25 -0.97
CA PRO A 64 4.04 -9.53 -1.82
C PRO A 64 5.06 -8.41 -1.68
N ALA A 65 6.31 -8.77 -1.39
CA ALA A 65 7.43 -7.84 -1.25
C ALA A 65 8.31 -7.90 -2.50
N VAL A 66 8.51 -6.75 -3.14
CA VAL A 66 9.30 -6.62 -4.37
C VAL A 66 10.24 -5.42 -4.28
N HIS A 67 11.35 -5.49 -5.00
CA HIS A 67 12.45 -4.52 -4.91
C HIS A 67 12.89 -3.94 -6.26
N THR A 68 12.12 -4.21 -7.32
CA THR A 68 12.37 -3.64 -8.65
C THR A 68 11.06 -3.12 -9.23
N TYR A 69 11.14 -2.09 -10.07
CA TYR A 69 9.95 -1.58 -10.75
C TYR A 69 9.34 -2.62 -11.69
N GLU A 70 10.15 -3.50 -12.29
CA GLU A 70 9.63 -4.59 -13.12
C GLU A 70 8.84 -5.61 -12.31
N ASP A 71 9.30 -5.96 -11.11
CA ASP A 71 8.56 -6.86 -10.23
C ASP A 71 7.31 -6.19 -9.66
N LEU A 72 7.39 -4.91 -9.31
CA LEU A 72 6.20 -4.12 -8.93
C LEU A 72 5.16 -4.12 -10.05
N LYS A 73 5.60 -3.89 -11.29
CA LYS A 73 4.74 -3.93 -12.47
C LYS A 73 4.07 -5.30 -12.63
N ARG A 74 4.82 -6.40 -12.45
CA ARG A 74 4.27 -7.78 -12.49
C ARG A 74 3.22 -7.99 -11.40
N GLU A 75 3.44 -7.53 -10.18
CA GLU A 75 2.45 -7.62 -9.09
C GLU A 75 1.19 -6.81 -9.40
N PHE A 76 1.31 -5.63 -10.03
CA PHE A 76 0.16 -4.86 -10.51
C PHE A 76 -0.65 -5.60 -11.58
N LEU A 77 0.02 -6.27 -12.53
CA LEU A 77 -0.66 -7.08 -13.55
C LEU A 77 -1.41 -8.25 -12.91
N LYS A 78 -0.77 -8.97 -11.97
CA LYS A 78 -1.40 -10.08 -11.24
C LYS A 78 -2.63 -9.61 -10.44
N ALA A 79 -2.54 -8.44 -9.82
CA ALA A 79 -3.62 -7.85 -9.02
C ALA A 79 -4.73 -7.20 -9.87
N SER A 80 -4.50 -6.97 -11.16
CA SER A 80 -5.48 -6.38 -12.07
C SER A 80 -6.58 -7.37 -12.40
N SER A 81 -7.84 -6.94 -12.29
CA SER A 81 -9.00 -7.69 -12.80
C SER A 81 -9.22 -7.52 -14.31
N ARG A 82 -8.41 -6.69 -14.96
CA ARG A 82 -8.44 -6.44 -16.40
C ARG A 82 -7.28 -7.19 -17.05
N SER A 83 -7.50 -7.74 -18.23
CA SER A 83 -6.41 -8.18 -19.09
C SER A 83 -5.63 -6.95 -19.54
N LEU A 84 -4.43 -6.77 -18.98
CA LEU A 84 -3.51 -5.72 -19.33
C LEU A 84 -2.37 -6.34 -20.11
N SER A 85 -2.27 -6.02 -21.39
CA SER A 85 -1.04 -6.20 -22.16
C SER A 85 -0.20 -4.94 -22.00
N LEU A 86 1.09 -5.11 -21.72
CA LEU A 86 2.07 -4.03 -21.69
C LEU A 86 2.81 -3.94 -23.01
#